data_AF-A0A944NI28-F1
#
_entry.id   AF-A0A944NI28-F1
#
_cell.length_a   1.000
_cell.length_b   1.000
_cell.length_c   1.000
_cell.angle_alpha   90.00
_cell.angle_beta   90.00
_cell.angle_gamma   90.00
#
_symmetry.space_group_name_H-M   'P 1'
#
loop_
_entity.id
_entity.type
_entity.pdbx_description
1 polymer ?
#
loop_
_entity_poly.entity_id
_entity_poly.type
_entity_poly.pdbx_seq_one_letter_code
_entity_poly.pdbx_strand_id
1 'polypeptide(L)'
;MKNSRTSRLVAILAAFMLLAGCANSSTPNGWDEQDALAERNFVEACAEANPDLSSAQGEALCGCILQGIQDAVTYEEFKALDNHIRENAGELTETGLADGFSWYTDAVVSCQ
;
A
#
# COMPACT_ATOMS: atom_id res chain seq x y z
N MET A 1 -9.95 -4.22 26.16
CA MET A 1 -8.75 -4.51 25.34
C MET A 1 -9.23 -4.95 23.95
N LYS A 2 -9.51 -4.01 23.05
CA LYS A 2 -10.09 -4.31 21.73
C LYS A 2 -9.62 -3.26 20.71
N ASN A 3 -8.31 -2.98 20.70
CA ASN A 3 -7.76 -1.84 19.96
C ASN A 3 -6.42 -2.14 19.26
N SER A 4 -5.85 -3.35 19.41
CA SER A 4 -4.54 -3.67 18.83
C SER A 4 -4.61 -4.02 17.33
N ARG A 5 -5.65 -4.72 16.88
CA ARG A 5 -5.82 -5.06 15.45
C ARG A 5 -6.17 -3.84 14.61
N THR A 6 -7.10 -3.02 15.08
CA THR A 6 -7.52 -1.79 14.40
C THR A 6 -6.40 -0.77 14.31
N SER A 7 -5.58 -0.63 15.37
CA SER A 7 -4.41 0.27 15.32
C SER A 7 -3.32 -0.21 14.36
N ARG A 8 -3.17 -1.53 14.17
CA ARG A 8 -2.24 -2.10 13.17
C ARG A 8 -2.79 -1.98 11.76
N LEU A 9 -4.09 -2.16 11.57
CA LEU A 9 -4.75 -1.92 10.28
C LEU A 9 -4.57 -0.46 9.85
N VAL A 10 -4.76 0.50 10.76
CA VAL A 10 -4.51 1.93 10.48
C VAL A 10 -3.03 2.22 10.17
N ALA A 11 -2.08 1.54 10.82
CA ALA A 11 -0.65 1.69 10.52
C ALA A 11 -0.28 1.08 9.14
N ILE A 12 -0.88 -0.06 8.76
CA ILE A 12 -0.71 -0.69 7.45
C ILE A 12 -1.44 0.10 6.35
N LEU A 13 -2.56 0.76 6.68
CA LEU A 13 -3.30 1.67 5.78
C LEU A 13 -2.58 3.02 5.58
N ALA A 14 -1.59 3.36 6.41
CA ALA A 14 -0.76 4.56 6.22
C ALA A 14 0.49 4.29 5.38
N ALA A 15 0.71 3.03 5.01
CA ALA A 15 1.90 2.55 4.33
C ALA A 15 1.78 2.72 2.82
N PHE A 16 1.70 3.97 2.38
CA PHE A 16 1.55 4.29 0.97
C PHE A 16 2.67 5.19 0.52
N MET A 17 3.35 4.70 -0.51
CA MET A 17 4.22 5.50 -1.33
C MET A 17 3.48 6.74 -1.77
N LEU A 18 4.14 7.87 -1.59
CA LEU A 18 4.07 8.90 -2.60
C LEU A 18 4.75 8.26 -3.80
N LEU A 19 4.07 8.12 -4.93
CA LEU A 19 4.76 8.13 -6.23
C LEU A 19 5.60 9.43 -6.28
N ALA A 20 6.75 9.43 -5.60
CA ALA A 20 7.68 10.54 -5.55
C ALA A 20 8.44 10.53 -6.88
N GLY A 21 7.69 10.77 -7.95
CA GLY A 21 8.22 11.51 -9.06
C GLY A 21 8.57 12.89 -8.53
N CYS A 22 9.80 13.07 -8.07
CA CYS A 22 10.41 14.39 -7.99
C CYS A 22 10.40 14.98 -9.40
N ALA A 23 9.30 15.63 -9.78
CA ALA A 23 9.12 16.53 -10.93
C ALA A 23 9.61 16.08 -12.33
N ASN A 24 10.06 14.85 -12.56
CA ASN A 24 10.69 14.47 -13.82
C ASN A 24 10.29 13.07 -14.30
N SER A 25 9.10 12.96 -14.92
CA SER A 25 8.67 11.87 -15.81
C SER A 25 8.92 10.40 -15.40
N SER A 26 9.19 10.11 -14.13
CA SER A 26 9.64 8.80 -13.64
C SER A 26 8.57 8.01 -12.89
N THR A 27 7.31 8.45 -12.95
CA THR A 27 6.19 7.62 -12.49
C THR A 27 6.05 6.43 -13.44
N PRO A 28 6.15 5.18 -12.95
CA PRO A 28 5.93 4.00 -13.79
C PRO A 28 4.51 4.03 -14.37
N ASN A 29 4.32 3.58 -15.61
CA ASN A 29 3.01 3.37 -16.24
C ASN A 29 2.57 1.89 -16.20
N GLY A 30 3.37 1.03 -15.55
CA GLY A 30 3.07 -0.39 -15.35
C GLY A 30 3.93 -1.00 -14.25
N TRP A 31 3.58 -2.22 -13.84
CA TRP A 31 4.28 -2.97 -12.79
C TRP A 31 5.75 -3.24 -13.13
N ASP A 32 6.03 -3.68 -14.36
CA ASP A 32 7.38 -4.09 -14.79
C ASP A 32 8.30 -2.91 -15.19
N GLU A 33 7.82 -1.67 -15.11
CA GLU A 33 8.59 -0.52 -15.56
C GLU A 33 9.70 -0.13 -14.56
N GLN A 34 10.82 0.33 -15.12
CA GLN A 34 11.95 0.87 -14.37
C GLN A 34 12.49 -0.12 -13.30
N ASP A 35 12.64 -1.40 -13.66
CA ASP A 35 13.10 -2.46 -12.76
C ASP A 35 12.13 -2.66 -11.58
N ALA A 36 10.85 -2.87 -11.91
CA ALA A 36 9.76 -3.07 -10.96
C ALA A 36 9.67 -1.96 -9.89
N LEU A 37 9.89 -0.70 -10.30
CA LEU A 37 10.00 0.43 -9.37
C LEU A 37 8.73 0.58 -8.53
N ALA A 38 7.55 0.37 -9.11
CA ALA A 38 6.28 0.45 -8.39
C ALA A 38 6.20 -0.60 -7.27
N GLU A 39 6.62 -1.83 -7.55
CA GLU A 39 6.60 -2.94 -6.61
C GLU A 39 7.57 -2.71 -5.45
N ARG A 40 8.81 -2.38 -5.79
CA ARG A 40 9.85 -2.04 -4.81
C ARG A 40 9.40 -0.90 -3.91
N ASN A 41 8.85 0.15 -4.53
CA ASN A 41 8.37 1.29 -3.81
C ASN A 41 7.25 0.89 -2.83
N PHE A 42 6.26 0.14 -3.28
CA PHE A 42 5.20 -0.33 -2.40
C PHE A 42 5.75 -1.10 -1.20
N VAL A 43 6.64 -2.08 -1.44
CA VAL A 43 7.21 -2.91 -0.37
C VAL A 43 8.03 -2.08 0.62
N GLU A 44 8.87 -1.16 0.13
CA GLU A 44 9.70 -0.28 0.96
C GLU A 44 8.83 0.61 1.87
N ALA A 45 7.85 1.34 1.33
CA ALA A 45 6.98 2.19 2.14
C ALA A 45 6.09 1.38 3.09
N CYS A 46 5.64 0.20 2.64
CA CYS A 46 4.89 -0.72 3.48
C CYS A 46 5.70 -1.14 4.71
N ALA A 47 6.97 -1.52 4.52
CA ALA A 47 7.87 -1.90 5.60
C ALA A 47 8.21 -0.71 6.51
N GLU A 48 8.44 0.48 5.95
CA GLU A 48 8.72 1.71 6.72
C GLU A 48 7.58 2.10 7.66
N ALA A 49 6.32 1.88 7.26
CA ALA A 49 5.17 2.13 8.14
C ALA A 49 4.93 1.04 9.20
N ASN A 50 5.66 -0.08 9.13
CA ASN A 50 5.59 -1.18 10.08
C ASN A 50 6.93 -1.40 10.81
N PRO A 51 7.46 -0.38 11.52
CA PRO A 51 8.79 -0.43 12.13
C PRO A 51 8.90 -1.43 13.30
N ASP A 52 7.77 -1.94 13.79
CA ASP A 52 7.72 -2.98 14.82
C ASP A 52 8.09 -4.38 14.28
N LEU A 53 8.13 -4.55 12.95
CA LEU A 53 8.54 -5.80 12.30
C LEU A 53 10.04 -5.78 12.01
N SER A 54 10.68 -6.95 12.07
CA SER A 54 12.02 -7.08 11.48
C SER A 54 11.95 -6.87 9.97
N SER A 55 13.06 -6.47 9.33
CA SER A 55 13.12 -6.23 7.88
C SER A 55 12.54 -7.41 7.08
N ALA A 56 12.93 -8.64 7.42
CA ALA A 56 12.42 -9.84 6.76
C ALA A 56 10.91 -10.07 6.96
N GLN A 57 10.36 -9.71 8.13
CA GLN A 57 8.92 -9.81 8.39
C GLN A 57 8.13 -8.71 7.67
N GLY A 58 8.67 -7.49 7.63
CA GLY A 58 8.11 -6.38 6.87
C GLY A 58 8.06 -6.71 5.38
N GLU A 59 9.18 -7.12 4.80
CA GLU A 59 9.27 -7.54 3.39
C GLU A 59 8.28 -8.68 3.06
N ALA A 60 8.20 -9.72 3.91
CA ALA A 60 7.29 -10.83 3.67
C ALA A 60 5.80 -10.42 3.74
N LEU A 61 5.43 -9.62 4.74
CA LEU A 61 4.06 -9.11 4.88
C LEU A 61 3.70 -8.22 3.68
N CYS A 62 4.56 -7.27 3.36
CA CYS A 62 4.33 -6.29 2.32
C CYS A 62 4.34 -6.90 0.91
N GLY A 63 5.19 -7.90 0.68
CA GLY A 63 5.16 -8.69 -0.56
C GLY A 63 3.86 -9.50 -0.70
N CYS A 64 3.35 -10.09 0.38
CA CYS A 64 2.05 -10.76 0.36
C CYS A 64 0.92 -9.80 -0.01
N ILE A 65 0.89 -8.61 0.60
CA ILE A 65 -0.13 -7.60 0.32
C ILE A 65 -0.05 -7.16 -1.15
N LEU A 66 1.16 -6.86 -1.64
CA LEU A 66 1.36 -6.46 -3.03
C LEU A 66 0.86 -7.52 -4.01
N GLN A 67 1.16 -8.79 -3.76
CA GLN A 67 0.66 -9.90 -4.58
C GLN A 67 -0.88 -9.91 -4.60
N GLY A 68 -1.51 -9.78 -3.43
CA GLY A 68 -2.97 -9.72 -3.33
C GLY A 68 -3.59 -8.55 -4.10
N ILE A 69 -2.89 -7.41 -4.15
CA ILE A 69 -3.29 -6.23 -4.95
C ILE A 69 -3.16 -6.54 -6.44
N GLN A 70 -2.01 -7.07 -6.88
CA GLN A 70 -1.75 -7.39 -8.28
C GLN A 70 -2.70 -8.45 -8.84
N ASP A 71 -3.13 -9.39 -8.00
CA ASP A 71 -4.12 -10.41 -8.36
C ASP A 71 -5.54 -9.83 -8.49
N ALA A 72 -5.84 -8.73 -7.80
CA ALA A 72 -7.18 -8.16 -7.71
C ALA A 72 -7.43 -7.02 -8.72
N VAL A 73 -6.41 -6.24 -9.05
CA VAL A 73 -6.58 -4.99 -9.80
C VAL A 73 -5.48 -4.74 -10.83
N THR A 74 -5.80 -3.90 -11.80
CA THR A 74 -4.83 -3.36 -12.76
C THR A 74 -3.91 -2.32 -12.13
N TYR A 75 -2.79 -2.02 -12.80
CA TYR A 75 -1.88 -0.95 -12.36
C TYR A 75 -2.56 0.44 -12.33
N GLU A 76 -3.50 0.71 -13.24
CA GLU A 76 -4.26 1.98 -13.25
C GLU A 76 -5.20 2.11 -12.06
N GLU A 77 -5.83 1.01 -11.63
CA GLU A 77 -6.65 0.97 -10.42
C GLU A 77 -5.80 1.10 -9.15
N PHE A 78 -4.61 0.49 -9.13
CA PHE A 78 -3.63 0.72 -8.07
C PHE A 78 -3.21 2.19 -7.97
N LYS A 79 -2.93 2.85 -9.11
CA LYS A 79 -2.68 4.29 -9.16
C LYS A 79 -3.86 5.13 -8.65
N ALA A 80 -5.09 4.67 -8.85
CA ALA A 80 -6.27 5.38 -8.34
C ALA A 80 -6.30 5.37 -6.80
N LEU A 81 -5.92 4.25 -6.18
CA LEU A 81 -5.73 4.17 -4.72
C LEU A 81 -4.62 5.12 -4.24
N ASP A 82 -3.45 5.07 -4.88
CA ASP A 82 -2.31 5.95 -4.57
C ASP A 82 -2.72 7.43 -4.60
N ASN A 83 -3.39 7.85 -5.67
CA ASN A 83 -3.88 9.22 -5.81
C ASN A 83 -4.92 9.58 -4.75
N HIS A 84 -5.88 8.69 -4.48
CA HIS A 84 -6.89 8.91 -3.44
C HIS A 84 -6.22 9.15 -2.08
N ILE A 85 -5.22 8.35 -1.73
CA ILE A 85 -4.51 8.47 -0.46
C ILE A 85 -3.69 9.75 -0.39
N ARG A 86 -2.95 10.07 -1.44
CA ARG A 86 -2.18 11.32 -1.51
C ARG A 86 -3.06 12.55 -1.37
N GLU A 87 -4.25 12.53 -1.96
CA GLU A 87 -5.18 13.66 -1.94
C GLU A 87 -5.98 13.77 -0.65
N ASN A 88 -6.17 12.66 0.06
CA ASN A 88 -7.00 12.60 1.27
C ASN A 88 -6.21 12.22 2.53
N ALA A 89 -4.87 12.32 2.53
CA ALA A 89 -4.00 11.80 3.59
C ALA A 89 -4.38 12.23 5.02
N GLY A 90 -4.95 13.43 5.20
CA GLY A 90 -5.41 13.93 6.51
C GLY A 90 -6.80 13.44 6.94
N GLU A 91 -7.53 12.76 6.06
CA GLU A 91 -8.93 12.36 6.21
C GLU A 91 -9.15 10.86 5.98
N LEU A 92 -8.08 10.08 5.81
CA LEU A 92 -8.17 8.64 5.58
C LEU A 92 -8.78 7.93 6.77
N THR A 93 -9.82 7.16 6.50
CA THR A 93 -10.46 6.25 7.46
C THR A 93 -10.49 4.85 6.88
N GLU A 94 -10.44 3.84 7.75
CA GLU A 94 -10.54 2.43 7.36
C GLU A 94 -11.84 2.15 6.59
N THR A 95 -12.96 2.74 7.02
CA THR A 95 -14.25 2.62 6.32
C THR A 95 -14.22 3.29 4.94
N GLY A 96 -13.63 4.49 4.81
CA GLY A 96 -13.55 5.19 3.53
C GLY A 96 -12.71 4.45 2.47
N LEU A 97 -11.64 3.77 2.90
CA LEU A 97 -10.86 2.90 2.03
C LEU A 97 -11.60 1.61 1.68
N ALA A 98 -12.32 1.00 2.62
CA ALA A 98 -13.12 -0.20 2.34
C ALA A 98 -14.25 0.07 1.32
N ASP A 99 -14.87 1.26 1.36
CA ASP A 99 -15.98 1.62 0.46
C ASP A 99 -15.53 1.87 -0.99
N GLY A 100 -14.29 2.35 -1.20
CA GLY A 100 -13.75 2.66 -2.54
C GLY A 100 -12.71 1.67 -3.06
N PHE A 101 -12.05 0.94 -2.16
CA PHE A 101 -10.86 0.13 -2.43
C PHE A 101 -10.85 -1.14 -1.57
N SER A 102 -11.99 -1.84 -1.47
CA SER A 102 -12.13 -3.04 -0.63
C SER A 102 -11.06 -4.10 -0.90
N TRP A 103 -10.60 -4.22 -2.15
CA TRP A 103 -9.51 -5.11 -2.56
C TRP A 103 -8.21 -4.85 -1.80
N TYR A 104 -7.92 -3.60 -1.42
CA TYR A 104 -6.75 -3.27 -0.62
C TYR A 104 -6.91 -3.79 0.81
N THR A 105 -8.06 -3.52 1.42
CA THR A 105 -8.36 -3.99 2.77
C THR A 105 -8.41 -5.53 2.83
N ASP A 106 -8.91 -6.18 1.79
CA ASP A 106 -8.96 -7.64 1.68
C ASP A 106 -7.55 -8.25 1.55
N ALA A 107 -6.67 -7.64 0.75
CA ALA A 107 -5.27 -8.04 0.64
C ALA A 107 -4.54 -7.91 1.98
N VAL A 108 -4.74 -6.78 2.69
CA VAL A 108 -4.18 -6.56 4.03
C VAL A 108 -4.66 -7.61 5.02
N VAL A 109 -5.96 -7.91 5.05
CA VAL A 109 -6.54 -8.90 5.98
C VAL A 109 -6.05 -10.32 5.67
N SER A 110 -5.86 -10.65 4.39
CA SER A 110 -5.45 -12.00 3.97
C SER A 110 -3.99 -12.32 4.31
N CYS A 111 -3.16 -11.30 4.54
CA CYS A 111 -1.72 -11.44 4.78
C CYS A 111 -1.29 -11.32 6.24
N GLN A 112 -2.23 -11.05 7.16
CA GLN A 112 -2.01 -10.95 8.62
C GLN A 112 -2.31 -12.25 9.36
#